data_AF-A0A529KUM2-F1
#
_entry.id   AF-A0A529KUM2-F1
#
_cell.length_a   1.000
_cell.length_b   1.000
_cell.length_c   1.000
_cell.angle_alpha   90.00
_cell.angle_beta   90.00
_cell.angle_gamma   90.00
#
_symmetry.space_group_name_H-M   'P 1'
#
loop_
_entity.id
_entity.type
_entity.pdbx_description
1 polymer ?
#
loop_
_entity_poly.entity_id
_entity_poly.type
_entity_poly.pdbx_seq_one_letter_code
_entity_poly.pdbx_strand_id
1 'polypeptide(L)' 'GDLGIRAVDKDDKVVFFPIDLVDDTPTGLVLGGIPAEARIIVAGQELVKEGEVVKPVEADQATIQKLLGEATAGTQ' A
#
# COMPACT_ATOMS: atom_id res chain seq x y z
N GLY A 1 12.41 -12.31 6.65
CA GLY A 1 11.23 -11.54 7.07
C GLY A 1 10.33 -11.44 5.87
N ASP A 2 9.05 -11.69 6.04
CA ASP A 2 8.09 -11.65 4.94
C ASP A 2 7.98 -10.22 4.39
N LEU A 3 8.03 -10.09 3.06
CA LEU A 3 7.79 -8.83 2.37
C LEU A 3 6.28 -8.65 2.25
N GLY A 4 5.78 -7.44 2.44
CA GLY A 4 4.36 -7.17 2.39
C GLY A 4 4.02 -5.70 2.60
N ILE A 5 2.74 -5.41 2.51
CA ILE A 5 2.20 -4.06 2.69
C ILE A 5 1.44 -3.95 4.01
N ARG A 6 1.36 -2.74 4.55
CA ARG A 6 0.46 -2.42 5.66
C ARG A 6 -0.83 -1.83 5.12
N ALA A 7 -1.94 -2.29 5.65
CA ALA A 7 -3.28 -1.83 5.31
C ALA A 7 -4.12 -1.69 6.56
N VAL A 8 -5.30 -1.12 6.42
CA VAL A 8 -6.26 -0.94 7.49
C VAL A 8 -7.51 -1.77 7.20
N ASP A 9 -7.85 -2.68 8.10
CA ASP A 9 -9.08 -3.48 8.01
C ASP A 9 -10.32 -2.65 8.27
N LYS A 10 -11.51 -3.23 8.10
CA LYS A 10 -12.80 -2.53 8.31
C LYS A 10 -13.03 -1.99 9.74
N ASP A 11 -12.28 -2.46 10.73
CA ASP A 11 -12.36 -2.04 12.13
C ASP A 11 -11.28 -1.01 12.48
N ASP A 12 -10.70 -0.39 11.46
CA ASP A 12 -9.62 0.59 11.52
C ASP A 12 -8.33 0.07 12.19
N LYS A 13 -8.11 -1.25 12.10
CA LYS A 13 -6.93 -1.92 12.66
C LYS A 13 -5.89 -2.16 11.58
N VAL A 14 -4.63 -1.92 11.93
CA VAL A 14 -3.49 -2.14 11.04
C VAL A 14 -3.27 -3.63 10.86
N VAL A 15 -3.26 -4.06 9.61
CA VAL A 15 -3.02 -5.44 9.20
C VAL A 15 -1.88 -5.50 8.19
N PHE A 16 -1.15 -6.61 8.20
CA PHE A 16 -0.08 -6.88 7.24
C PHE A 16 -0.60 -7.87 6.19
N PHE A 17 -0.46 -7.51 4.92
CA PHE A 17 -0.71 -8.42 3.81
C PHE A 17 0.63 -8.86 3.21
N PRO A 18 0.93 -10.17 3.18
CA PRO A 18 2.07 -10.68 2.43
C PRO A 18 1.85 -10.39 0.94
N ILE A 19 2.93 -10.07 0.24
CA ILE A 19 2.89 -9.82 -1.21
C ILE A 19 3.62 -10.92 -1.95
N ASP A 20 3.07 -11.29 -3.11
CA ASP A 20 3.73 -12.13 -4.08
C ASP A 20 4.39 -11.23 -5.12
N LEU A 21 5.71 -11.35 -5.31
CA LEU A 21 6.38 -10.64 -6.39
C LEU A 21 6.04 -11.34 -7.71
N VAL A 22 5.32 -10.63 -8.58
CA VAL A 22 4.92 -11.13 -9.90
C VAL A 22 5.97 -10.78 -10.95
N ASP A 23 6.48 -9.54 -10.92
CA ASP A 23 7.47 -9.06 -11.88
C ASP A 23 8.30 -7.92 -11.29
N ASP A 24 9.57 -7.81 -11.71
CA ASP A 24 10.46 -6.69 -11.38
C ASP A 24 10.73 -5.86 -12.63
N THR A 25 10.04 -4.72 -12.73
CA THR A 25 10.29 -3.80 -13.85
C THR A 25 11.37 -2.80 -13.43
N PRO A 26 12.05 -2.14 -14.38
CA PRO A 26 13.01 -1.07 -14.08
C PRO A 26 12.42 0.09 -13.27
N THR A 27 11.10 0.11 -13.09
CA THR A 27 10.35 1.25 -12.63
C THR A 27 9.42 0.95 -11.46
N GLY A 28 9.34 -0.32 -11.07
CA GLY A 28 8.58 -0.75 -9.91
C GLY A 28 8.52 -2.26 -9.79
N LEU A 29 7.86 -2.70 -8.73
CA LEU A 29 7.54 -4.11 -8.52
C LEU A 29 6.06 -4.31 -8.81
N VAL A 30 5.74 -5.33 -9.61
CA VAL A 30 4.36 -5.79 -9.78
C VAL A 30 4.08 -6.81 -8.69
N LEU A 31 3.15 -6.48 -7.80
CA LEU A 31 2.83 -7.28 -6.62
C LEU A 31 1.43 -7.90 -6.73
N GLY A 32 1.32 -9.16 -6.34
CA GLY A 32 0.08 -9.91 -6.17
C GLY A 32 -0.20 -10.21 -4.69
N GLY A 33 -1.31 -10.88 -4.43
CA GLY A 33 -1.68 -11.34 -3.08
C GLY A 33 -2.47 -10.32 -2.23
N ILE A 34 -2.73 -9.11 -2.73
CA ILE A 34 -3.48 -8.08 -2.02
C ILE A 34 -4.96 -8.07 -2.50
N PRO A 35 -5.94 -8.07 -1.59
CA PRO A 35 -7.37 -7.92 -1.94
C PRO A 35 -7.66 -6.59 -2.66
N ALA A 36 -8.59 -6.59 -3.61
CA ALA A 36 -8.95 -5.40 -4.39
C ALA A 36 -9.55 -4.27 -3.52
N GLU A 37 -10.28 -4.63 -2.47
CA GLU A 37 -10.86 -3.70 -1.50
C GLU A 37 -9.93 -3.32 -0.33
N ALA A 38 -8.66 -3.72 -0.36
CA ALA A 38 -7.72 -3.41 0.72
C ALA A 38 -7.43 -1.90 0.82
N ARG A 39 -7.55 -1.33 2.02
CA ARG A 39 -7.21 0.08 2.30
C ARG A 39 -5.73 0.20 2.67
N ILE A 40 -4.89 0.43 1.68
CA ILE A 40 -3.42 0.43 1.82
C ILE A 40 -2.93 1.72 2.50
N ILE A 41 -1.98 1.59 3.43
CA ILE A 41 -1.30 2.72 4.06
C ILE A 41 -0.19 3.19 3.13
N VAL A 42 -0.36 4.38 2.53
CA VAL A 42 0.62 4.98 1.61
C VAL A 42 1.54 6.01 2.28
N ALA A 43 1.24 6.40 3.52
CA ALA A 43 2.02 7.35 4.30
C ALA A 43 1.96 7.01 5.79
N GLY A 44 3.03 7.27 6.54
CA GLY A 44 3.08 7.00 7.98
C GLY A 44 3.26 5.53 8.36
N GLN A 45 3.68 4.69 7.41
CA GLN A 45 3.90 3.25 7.62
C GLN A 45 4.86 2.93 8.78
N GLU A 46 5.81 3.81 9.10
CA GLU A 46 6.77 3.64 10.20
C GLU A 46 6.19 3.99 11.57
N LEU A 47 5.05 4.71 11.59
CA LEU A 47 4.39 5.20 12.80
C LEU A 47 3.33 4.24 13.33
N VAL A 48 3.05 3.16 12.60
CA VAL A 48 1.97 2.22 12.90
C VAL A 48 2.52 0.82 13.16
N LYS A 49 1.89 0.10 14.08
CA LYS A 49 2.23 -1.30 14.41
C LYS A 49 1.10 -2.23 14.03
N GLU A 50 1.44 -3.48 13.72
CA GLU A 50 0.43 -4.50 13.44
C GLU A 50 -0.51 -4.66 14.63
N GLY A 51 -1.80 -4.66 14.33
CA GLY A 51 -2.87 -4.79 15.29
C GLY A 51 -3.21 -3.51 16.06
N GLU A 52 -2.55 -2.40 15.77
CA GLU A 52 -2.90 -1.09 16.33
C GLU A 52 -4.17 -0.54 15.67
N VAL A 53 -5.04 0.08 16.47
CA VAL A 53 -6.19 0.82 15.95
C VAL A 53 -5.74 2.23 15.61
N VAL A 54 -5.93 2.61 14.35
CA VAL A 54 -5.53 3.92 13.83
C VAL A 54 -6.76 4.70 13.38
N LYS A 55 -6.58 5.98 13.09
CA LYS A 55 -7.62 6.78 12.42
C LYS A 55 -7.19 6.97 10.96
N PRO A 56 -7.62 6.12 10.02
CA PRO A 56 -7.24 6.29 8.63
C PRO A 56 -7.81 7.60 8.08
N VAL A 57 -7.01 8.26 7.24
CA VAL A 57 -7.43 9.43 6.47
C VAL A 57 -7.32 9.04 5.01
N GLU A 58 -8.39 9.24 4.25
CA GLU A 58 -8.35 8.99 2.81
C GLU A 58 -7.33 9.91 2.15
N ALA A 59 -6.52 9.33 1.26
CA ALA A 59 -5.57 10.11 0.47
C ALA A 59 -6.35 11.13 -0.36
N ASP A 60 -5.92 12.40 -0.32
CA ASP A 60 -6.53 13.42 -1.15
C ASP A 60 -6.24 13.18 -2.64
N GLN A 61 -7.00 13.85 -3.50
CA GLN A 61 -6.85 13.69 -4.95
C GLN A 61 -5.44 14.05 -5.43
N ALA A 62 -4.77 15.03 -4.82
CA ALA A 62 -3.42 15.41 -5.21
C ALA A 62 -2.42 14.27 -4.94
N THR A 63 -2.54 13.61 -3.79
CA THR A 63 -1.73 12.45 -3.40
C THR A 63 -1.99 11.28 -4.33
N ILE A 64 -3.25 10.98 -4.63
CA ILE A 64 -3.62 9.91 -5.56
C ILE A 64 -3.02 10.17 -6.95
N GLN A 65 -3.17 11.39 -7.48
CA GLN A 65 -2.63 11.74 -8.80
C GLN A 65 -1.10 11.68 -8.84
N LYS A 66 -0.44 12.07 -7.75
CA LYS A 66 1.01 11.93 -7.63
C LYS A 66 1.44 10.45 -7.70
N LEU A 67 0.81 9.59 -6.90
CA LEU A 67 1.14 8.16 -6.85
C LEU A 67 0.87 7.47 -8.20
N LEU A 68 -0.22 7.84 -8.88
CA LEU A 68 -0.51 7.37 -10.24
C LEU A 68 0.54 7.86 -11.25
N GLY A 69 0.97 9.11 -11.14
CA GLY A 69 2.04 9.69 -11.95
C GLY A 69 3.36 8.96 -11.76
N GLU A 70 3.76 8.66 -10.52
CA GLU A 70 4.99 7.93 -10.20
C GLU A 70 4.94 6.48 -10.74
N ALA A 71 3.80 5.80 -10.61
CA ALA A 71 3.62 4.44 -11.14
C ALA A 71 3.66 4.37 -12.68
N THR A 72 3.19 5.41 -13.38
CA THR A 72 3.08 5.44 -14.86
C THR A 72 4.25 6.12 -15.56
N ALA A 73 4.93 7.06 -14.89
CA ALA A 73 6.20 7.63 -15.38
C ALA A 73 7.30 6.56 -15.51
N GLY A 74 7.09 5.41 -14.88
CA GLY A 74 7.88 4.22 -15.01
C GLY A 74 7.62 3.33 -16.24
N THR A 75 6.58 3.57 -17.02
CA THR A 75 6.19 2.61 -18.09
C THR A 75 6.57 3.08 -19.50
N GLN A 76 7.44 4.09 -19.62
CA GLN A 76 7.97 4.60 -20.91
C GLN A 76 9.45 4.26 -21.11
#